data_AF-A0A0D8FT33-F1
#
_entry.id   AF-A0A0D8FT33-F1
#
_cell.length_a   1.000
_cell.length_b   1.000
_cell.length_c   1.000
_cell.angle_alpha   90.00
_cell.angle_beta   90.00
_cell.angle_gamma   90.00
#
_symmetry.space_group_name_H-M   'P 1'
#
loop_
_entity.id
_entity.type
_entity.pdbx_description
1 polymer ?
#
loop_
_entity_poly.entity_id
_entity_poly.type
_entity_poly.pdbx_seq_one_letter_code
_entity_poly.pdbx_strand_id
1 'polypeptide(L)' 'MATVDARPIIASGAEPFEAIMAAVGALGDSEELVVLAPFEPIPLEGVLSSEGFSYTAEDIGEGDWRVTFRRSFS' A
#
# COMPACT_ATOMS: atom_id res chain seq x y z
N MET A 1 1.48 12.93 1.43
CA MET A 1 1.70 11.51 1.79
C MET A 1 0.46 11.00 2.48
N ALA A 2 -0.10 9.90 2.00
CA ALA A 2 -1.24 9.22 2.60
C ALA A 2 -0.80 7.89 3.22
N THR A 3 -1.53 7.41 4.23
CA THR A 3 -1.29 6.12 4.87
C THR A 3 -2.58 5.34 4.99
N VAL A 4 -2.54 4.06 4.64
CA VAL A 4 -3.61 3.09 4.91
C VAL A 4 -3.06 2.01 5.83
N ASP A 5 -3.60 1.94 7.05
CA ASP A 5 -3.30 0.84 7.97
C ASP A 5 -4.29 -0.30 7.72
N ALA A 6 -3.84 -1.32 6.99
CA ALA A 6 -4.65 -2.48 6.64
C ALA A 6 -4.71 -3.52 7.78
N ARG A 7 -3.83 -3.43 8.78
CA ARG A 7 -3.77 -4.38 9.90
C ARG A 7 -5.10 -4.51 10.66
N PRO A 8 -5.78 -3.44 11.11
CA PRO A 8 -7.07 -3.57 11.78
C PRO A 8 -8.19 -4.07 10.85
N ILE A 9 -8.12 -3.72 9.56
CA ILE A 9 -9.10 -4.17 8.56
C ILE A 9 -9.00 -5.69 8.39
N ILE A 10 -7.78 -6.19 8.15
CA ILE A 10 -7.49 -7.62 8.01
C ILE A 10 -7.80 -8.37 9.31
N ALA A 11 -7.44 -7.82 10.47
CA ALA A 11 -7.73 -8.43 11.77
C ALA A 11 -9.23 -8.60 12.04
N SER A 12 -10.07 -7.75 11.44
CA SER A 12 -11.53 -7.87 11.49
C SER A 12 -12.13 -8.86 10.48
N GLY A 13 -11.30 -9.45 9.61
CA GLY A 13 -11.73 -10.32 8.51
C GLY A 13 -12.23 -9.58 7.26
N ALA A 14 -12.03 -8.27 7.20
CA ALA A 14 -12.42 -7.44 6.06
C ALA A 14 -11.26 -7.26 5.07
N GLU A 15 -11.60 -6.90 3.82
CA GLU A 15 -10.62 -6.66 2.75
C GLU A 15 -10.23 -5.18 2.68
N PRO A 16 -8.92 -4.83 2.70
CA PRO A 16 -8.46 -3.45 2.65
C PRO A 16 -8.36 -2.87 1.23
N PHE A 17 -8.59 -3.68 0.19
CA PHE A 17 -8.28 -3.31 -1.21
C PHE A 17 -8.97 -2.03 -1.65
N GLU A 18 -10.28 -1.92 -1.44
CA GLU A 18 -11.06 -0.72 -1.80
C GLU A 18 -10.57 0.55 -1.08
N ALA A 19 -10.19 0.44 0.20
CA ALA A 19 -9.64 1.57 0.96
C ALA A 19 -8.29 2.03 0.41
N ILE A 20 -7.46 1.08 -0.02
CA ILE A 20 -6.17 1.34 -0.65
C ILE A 20 -6.36 2.03 -2.01
N MET A 21 -7.24 1.49 -2.87
CA MET A 21 -7.51 2.08 -4.18
C MET A 21 -8.15 3.47 -4.08
N ALA A 22 -9.01 3.69 -3.09
CA ALA A 22 -9.54 5.03 -2.80
C ALA A 22 -8.43 6.02 -2.41
N ALA A 23 -7.46 5.58 -1.60
CA ALA A 23 -6.30 6.40 -1.24
C ALA A 23 -5.42 6.69 -2.46
N VAL A 24 -5.14 5.70 -3.30
CA VAL A 24 -4.40 5.85 -4.57
C VAL A 24 -5.06 6.89 -5.48
N GLY A 25 -6.39 6.82 -5.64
CA GLY A 25 -7.15 7.75 -6.48
C GLY A 25 -7.14 9.20 -5.96
N ALA A 26 -6.86 9.42 -4.68
CA ALA A 26 -6.78 10.73 -4.05
C ALA A 26 -5.36 11.32 -4.00
N LEU A 27 -4.32 10.55 -4.36
CA LEU A 27 -2.92 11.02 -4.32
C LEU A 27 -2.64 12.08 -5.38
N GLY A 28 -2.03 13.19 -4.94
CA GLY A 28 -1.38 14.13 -5.84
C GLY A 28 -0.18 13.53 -6.57
N ASP A 29 0.31 14.24 -7.59
CA ASP A 29 1.38 13.73 -8.48
C ASP A 29 2.71 13.46 -7.77
N SER A 30 3.01 14.21 -6.69
CA SER A 30 4.22 14.05 -5.89
C SER A 30 3.99 13.34 -4.56
N GLU A 31 2.77 12.85 -4.32
CA GLU A 31 2.45 12.19 -3.06
C GLU A 31 2.71 10.69 -3.09
N GLU A 32 3.14 10.19 -1.94
CA GLU A 32 3.38 8.77 -1.71
C GLU A 32 2.24 8.17 -0.91
N LEU A 33 1.97 6.88 -1.13
CA LEU A 33 1.08 6.07 -0.30
C LEU A 33 1.90 5.08 0.52
N VAL A 34 1.66 5.03 1.81
CA VAL A 34 2.19 4.01 2.71
C VAL A 34 1.08 3.03 3.09
N VAL A 35 1.30 1.74 2.91
CA VAL A 35 0.41 0.68 3.38
C VAL A 35 1.09 -0.09 4.49
N LEU A 36 0.41 -0.23 5.64
CA LEU A 36 0.84 -1.12 6.72
C LEU A 36 0.01 -2.39 6.68
N ALA A 37 0.66 -3.55 6.62
CA ALA A 37 0.00 -4.85 6.51
C ALA A 37 0.66 -5.89 7.43
N PRO A 38 -0.07 -6.91 7.92
CA PRO A 38 0.47 -7.95 8.82
C PRO A 38 1.23 -9.07 8.08
N PHE A 39 1.60 -8.82 6.82
CA PHE A 39 2.43 -9.66 5.95
C PHE A 39 2.77 -8.85 4.68
N GLU A 40 3.79 -9.27 3.93
CA GLU A 40 4.18 -8.63 2.67
C GLU A 40 3.04 -8.75 1.63
N PRO A 41 2.48 -7.63 1.12
CA PRO A 41 1.32 -7.65 0.26
C PRO A 41 1.69 -7.81 -1.22
N ILE A 42 2.39 -8.90 -1.56
CA ILE A 42 2.87 -9.20 -2.92
C ILE A 42 1.80 -9.00 -4.03
N PRO A 43 0.53 -9.42 -3.86
CA PRO A 43 -0.49 -9.16 -4.88
C PRO A 43 -0.74 -7.67 -5.13
N LEU A 44 -0.75 -6.85 -4.08
CA LEU A 44 -0.98 -5.40 -4.17
C LEU A 44 0.18 -4.70 -4.89
N GLU A 45 1.41 -5.14 -4.60
CA GLU A 45 2.62 -4.64 -5.27
C GLU A 45 2.54 -4.79 -6.79
N GLY A 46 2.11 -5.96 -7.26
CA GLY A 46 1.91 -6.23 -8.68
C GLY A 46 0.80 -5.37 -9.30
N VAL A 47 -0.33 -5.22 -8.59
CA VAL A 47 -1.45 -4.38 -9.04
C VAL A 47 -0.98 -2.93 -9.23
N LEU A 48 -0.41 -2.30 -8.19
CA LEU A 48 -0.02 -0.90 -8.27
C LEU A 48 1.17 -0.67 -9.21
N SER A 49 2.06 -1.65 -9.37
CA SER A 49 3.10 -1.60 -10.40
C SER A 49 2.51 -1.55 -11.81
N SER A 50 1.46 -2.32 -12.08
CA SER A 50 0.76 -2.29 -13.37
C SER A 50 0.03 -0.96 -13.63
N GLU A 51 -0.31 -0.23 -12.56
CA GLU A 51 -0.92 1.10 -12.61
C GLU A 51 0.11 2.25 -12.66
N GLY A 52 1.39 1.94 -12.80
CA GLY A 52 2.46 2.93 -12.96
C GLY A 52 3.04 3.45 -11.65
N PHE A 53 2.95 2.67 -10.57
CA PHE A 53 3.67 2.95 -9.33
C PHE A 53 4.96 2.12 -9.24
N SER A 54 5.96 2.68 -8.60
CA SER A 54 7.09 1.93 -8.03
C SER A 54 6.85 1.74 -6.53
N TYR A 55 7.52 0.77 -5.91
CA TYR A 55 7.36 0.53 -4.48
C TYR A 55 8.66 0.15 -3.77
N THR A 56 8.65 0.32 -2.45
CA THR A 56 9.65 -0.23 -1.53
C THR A 56 8.91 -0.95 -0.42
N ALA A 57 9.24 -2.22 -0.18
CA ALA A 57 8.67 -3.04 0.89
C ALA A 57 9.73 -3.26 1.98
N GLU A 58 9.34 -3.01 3.23
CA GLU A 58 10.22 -3.13 4.39
C GLU A 58 9.51 -3.95 5.48
N ASP A 59 10.14 -5.02 5.96
CA ASP A 59 9.76 -5.69 7.20
C ASP A 59 10.06 -4.74 8.37
N ILE A 60 9.03 -4.43 9.16
CA ILE A 60 9.11 -3.51 10.30
C ILE A 60 9.02 -4.23 11.65
N GLY A 61 9.06 -5.57 11.66
CA GLY A 61 9.02 -6.42 12.83
C GLY A 61 7.64 -7.01 13.13
N GLU A 62 7.61 -8.07 13.94
CA GLU A 62 6.39 -8.77 14.38
C GLU A 62 5.52 -9.34 13.23
N GLY A 63 6.09 -9.48 12.04
CA GLY A 63 5.38 -9.90 10.83
C GLY A 63 4.68 -8.75 10.11
N ASP A 64 4.79 -7.52 10.61
CA ASP A 64 4.24 -6.34 9.96
C ASP A 64 5.19 -5.81 8.87
N TRP A 65 4.58 -5.25 7.84
CA TRP A 65 5.25 -4.70 6.67
C TRP A 65 4.81 -3.26 6.44
N ARG A 66 5.78 -2.43 6.01
CA ARG A 66 5.55 -1.12 5.43
C ARG A 66 5.85 -1.20 3.94
N VAL A 67 4.85 -0.90 3.12
CA VAL A 67 5.05 -0.73 1.68
C VAL A 67 4.80 0.72 1.30
N THR A 68 5.79 1.36 0.67
CA THR A 68 5.68 2.73 0.19
C THR A 68 5.60 2.75 -1.32
N PHE A 69 4.49 3.24 -1.85
CA PHE A 69 4.20 3.39 -3.29
C PHE A 69 4.44 4.83 -3.75
N ARG A 70 5.08 4.98 -4.91
CA ARG A 70 5.40 6.28 -5.54
C ARG A 70 5.04 6.22 -7.02
N ARG A 71 4.47 7.30 -7.56
CA ARG A 71 4.24 7.38 -9.02
C ARG A 71 5.58 7.21 -9.75
N SER A 72 5.64 6.29 -10.69
CA SER A 72 6.79 6.10 -11.56
C SER A 72 6.69 7.10 -12.70
N PHE A 73 7.58 8.08 -12.73
CA PHE A 73 7.73 8.93 -13.90
C PHE A 73 8.61 8.17 -14.90
N SER A 74 8.01 7.75 -16.01
CA SER A 74 8.74 7.21 -17.17
C SER A 74 9.52 8.31 -17.89
#